data_AF-A0A8S9W3Q7-F1
#
_entry.id   AF-A0A8S9W3Q7-F1
#
_cell.length_a   1.000
_cell.length_b   1.000
_cell.length_c   1.000
_cell.angle_alpha   90.00
_cell.angle_beta   90.00
_cell.angle_gamma   90.00
#
_symmetry.space_group_name_H-M   'P 1'
#
loop_
_entity.id
_entity.type
_entity.pdbx_description
1 polymer ?
#
loop_
_entity_poly.entity_id
_entity_poly.type
_entity_poly.pdbx_seq_one_letter_code
_entity_poly.pdbx_strand_id
1 'polypeptide(L)'
;MNRITESTIEKLVIKLLKKQGYQYIYAPDSDTPERNRFEDVLLPERLQSAVGRITQNKAKTSDIKDDPGINSKQISTLEKLRDTLLPKLMNGKVRIKV
;
A
#
# COMPACT_ATOMS: atom_id res chain seq x y z
N MET A 1 -18.48 3.60 -49.29
CA MET A 1 -18.94 3.36 -47.91
C MET A 1 -17.80 3.67 -46.97
N ASN A 2 -17.95 4.62 -46.05
CA ASN A 2 -17.02 4.76 -44.94
C ASN A 2 -17.23 3.60 -43.99
N ARG A 3 -16.44 2.53 -44.15
CA ARG A 3 -16.39 1.45 -43.17
C ARG A 3 -15.74 2.01 -41.91
N ILE A 4 -16.42 1.83 -40.80
CA ILE A 4 -15.79 2.04 -39.50
C ILE A 4 -14.70 0.96 -39.37
N THR A 5 -13.47 1.41 -39.16
CA THR A 5 -12.31 0.54 -38.95
C THR A 5 -11.94 0.49 -37.47
N GLU A 6 -11.21 -0.54 -37.07
CA GLU A 6 -10.66 -0.70 -35.73
C GLU A 6 -9.83 0.53 -35.34
N SER A 7 -9.01 1.03 -36.27
CA SER A 7 -8.21 2.25 -36.04
C SER A 7 -9.08 3.49 -35.81
N THR A 8 -10.26 3.57 -36.45
CA THR A 8 -11.20 4.68 -36.27
C THR A 8 -11.84 4.62 -34.88
N ILE A 9 -12.23 3.43 -34.43
CA ILE A 9 -12.77 3.20 -33.09
C ILE A 9 -11.70 3.46 -32.03
N GLU A 10 -10.49 2.93 -32.21
CA GLU A 10 -9.36 3.09 -31.30
C GLU A 10 -9.04 4.57 -31.06
N LYS A 11 -8.87 5.35 -32.13
CA LYS A 11 -8.58 6.80 -32.03
C LYS A 11 -9.70 7.55 -31.31
N LEU A 12 -10.96 7.18 -31.56
CA LEU A 12 -12.10 7.78 -30.88
C LEU A 12 -12.09 7.47 -29.38
N VAL A 13 -11.86 6.21 -29.00
CA VAL A 13 -11.82 5.78 -27.60
C VAL A 13 -10.67 6.44 -26.85
N ILE A 14 -9.46 6.47 -27.42
CA ILE A 14 -8.31 7.18 -26.83
C ILE A 14 -8.66 8.65 -26.57
N LYS A 15 -9.31 9.32 -27.54
CA LYS A 15 -9.73 10.72 -27.40
C LYS A 15 -10.72 10.91 -26.25
N LEU A 16 -11.71 10.01 -26.11
CA LEU A 16 -12.71 10.10 -25.05
C LEU A 16 -12.11 9.82 -23.67
N LEU A 17 -11.25 8.83 -23.55
CA LEU A 17 -10.57 8.50 -22.29
C LEU A 17 -9.63 9.63 -21.85
N LYS A 18 -8.87 10.23 -22.77
CA LYS A 18 -8.05 11.42 -22.46
C LYS A 18 -8.88 12.57 -21.90
N LYS A 19 -10.09 12.82 -22.45
CA LYS A 19 -11.00 13.85 -21.92
C LYS A 19 -11.50 13.57 -20.51
N GLN A 20 -11.56 12.30 -20.10
CA GLN A 20 -11.92 11.89 -18.74
C GLN A 20 -10.73 11.88 -17.77
N GLY A 21 -9.54 12.32 -18.22
CA GLY A 21 -8.34 12.39 -17.40
C GLY A 21 -7.48 11.13 -17.42
N TYR A 22 -7.81 10.12 -18.25
CA TYR A 22 -6.94 8.96 -18.43
C TYR A 22 -5.72 9.31 -19.28
N GLN A 23 -4.56 8.83 -18.86
CA GLN A 23 -3.33 8.97 -19.62
C GLN A 23 -3.19 7.81 -20.60
N TYR A 24 -2.92 8.14 -21.87
CA TYR A 24 -2.57 7.15 -22.88
C TYR A 24 -1.07 6.85 -22.79
N ILE A 25 -0.73 5.57 -22.76
CA ILE A 25 0.65 5.07 -22.63
C ILE A 25 1.04 4.44 -23.96
N TYR A 26 2.21 4.82 -24.46
CA TYR A 26 2.69 4.37 -25.76
C TYR A 26 3.32 2.97 -25.68
N ALA A 27 3.36 2.31 -26.84
CA ALA A 27 3.93 0.99 -27.05
C ALA A 27 5.47 0.96 -26.83
N PRO A 28 6.08 -0.24 -26.77
CA PRO A 28 7.53 -0.41 -26.62
C PRO A 28 8.40 0.36 -27.64
N ASP A 29 7.88 0.59 -28.84
CA ASP A 29 8.62 1.28 -29.93
C ASP A 29 8.46 2.82 -29.90
N SER A 30 8.03 3.38 -28.77
CA SER A 30 7.87 4.82 -28.62
C SER A 30 9.14 5.49 -28.07
N ASP A 31 9.22 6.81 -28.16
CA ASP A 31 10.36 7.59 -27.64
C ASP A 31 10.54 7.46 -26.12
N THR A 32 9.46 7.14 -25.39
CA THR A 32 9.46 6.93 -23.93
C THR A 32 8.60 5.72 -23.57
N PRO A 33 9.07 4.50 -23.85
CA PRO A 33 8.27 3.31 -23.68
C PRO A 33 8.22 2.90 -22.20
N GLU A 34 7.02 2.69 -21.67
CA GLU A 34 6.84 2.11 -20.34
C GLU A 34 6.74 0.59 -20.38
N ARG A 35 6.53 -0.01 -21.57
CA ARG A 35 6.48 -1.45 -21.80
C ARG A 35 7.81 -1.94 -22.35
N ASN A 36 8.26 -3.12 -21.92
CA ASN A 36 9.44 -3.77 -22.48
C ASN A 36 9.07 -4.63 -23.71
N ARG A 37 7.88 -5.23 -23.71
CA ARG A 37 7.36 -6.11 -24.78
C ARG A 37 5.91 -5.79 -25.09
N PHE A 38 5.43 -6.17 -26.27
CA PHE A 38 4.05 -5.89 -26.69
C PHE A 38 3.02 -6.67 -25.87
N GLU A 39 3.38 -7.88 -25.45
CA GLU A 39 2.61 -8.77 -24.59
C GLU A 39 2.57 -8.33 -23.11
N ASP A 40 3.36 -7.33 -22.71
CA ASP A 40 3.36 -6.85 -21.34
C ASP A 40 2.05 -6.11 -21.04
N VAL A 41 1.13 -6.77 -20.34
CA VAL A 41 -0.16 -6.18 -19.94
C VAL A 41 -0.01 -5.29 -18.70
N LEU A 42 0.89 -5.66 -17.79
CA LEU A 42 1.11 -4.96 -16.52
C LEU A 42 2.38 -4.11 -16.58
N LEU A 43 2.31 -2.92 -15.98
CA LEU A 43 3.42 -1.97 -15.85
C LEU A 43 3.87 -1.91 -14.38
N PRO A 44 4.79 -2.78 -13.93
CA PRO A 44 5.08 -2.97 -12.51
C PRO A 44 5.62 -1.71 -11.84
N GLU A 45 6.51 -0.96 -12.48
CA GLU A 45 7.09 0.27 -11.92
C GLU A 45 6.04 1.37 -11.74
N ARG A 46 5.16 1.50 -12.72
CA ARG A 46 4.05 2.46 -12.66
C ARG A 46 3.01 2.06 -11.62
N LEU A 47 2.72 0.77 -11.50
CA LEU A 47 1.84 0.24 -10.46
C LEU A 47 2.41 0.51 -9.08
N GLN A 48 3.69 0.19 -8.85
CA GLN A 48 4.38 0.45 -7.59
C GLN A 48 4.39 1.95 -7.24
N SER A 49 4.65 2.80 -8.23
CA SER A 49 4.60 4.26 -8.07
C SER A 49 3.20 4.76 -7.73
N ALA A 50 2.16 4.22 -8.38
CA ALA A 50 0.77 4.56 -8.10
C ALA A 50 0.35 4.14 -6.69
N VAL A 51 0.69 2.91 -6.29
CA VAL A 51 0.48 2.42 -4.92
C VAL A 51 1.18 3.32 -3.93
N GLY A 52 2.45 3.69 -4.16
CA GLY A 52 3.20 4.60 -3.31
C GLY A 52 2.53 5.97 -3.13
N ARG A 53 1.98 6.57 -4.21
CA ARG A 53 1.24 7.84 -4.13
C ARG A 53 -0.04 7.71 -3.30
N ILE A 54 -0.77 6.61 -3.46
CA ILE A 54 -2.01 6.34 -2.72
C ILE A 54 -1.69 6.10 -1.23
N THR A 55 -0.64 5.34 -0.92
CA THR A 55 -0.27 5.02 0.45
C THR A 55 0.43 6.17 1.17
N GLN A 56 1.20 7.02 0.48
CA GLN A 56 1.72 8.27 1.06
C GLN A 56 0.60 9.23 1.47
N ASN A 57 -0.48 9.28 0.69
CA ASN A 57 -1.68 10.02 1.09
C ASN A 57 -2.37 9.40 2.32
N LYS A 58 -2.27 8.07 2.53
CA LYS A 58 -2.69 7.43 3.80
C LYS A 58 -1.76 7.76 4.97
N ALA A 59 -0.44 7.78 4.76
CA ALA A 59 0.51 8.12 5.81
C ALA A 59 0.33 9.57 6.31
N LYS A 60 -0.14 10.47 5.42
CA LYS A 60 -0.48 11.86 5.76
C LYS A 60 -1.80 12.00 6.55
N THR A 61 -2.63 10.95 6.58
CA THR A 61 -3.87 10.90 7.37
C THR A 61 -3.79 9.98 8.58
N SER A 62 -2.67 9.29 8.79
CA SER A 62 -2.42 8.44 9.95
C SER A 62 -1.49 9.12 10.95
N ASP A 63 -2.03 10.06 11.71
CA ASP A 63 -1.64 10.27 13.12
C ASP A 63 -1.98 9.05 14.00
N ILE A 64 -2.41 7.93 13.41
CA ILE A 64 -2.49 6.63 14.06
C ILE A 64 -1.25 5.84 13.61
N LYS A 65 -0.17 6.04 14.35
CA LYS A 65 1.03 5.20 14.27
C LYS A 65 0.65 3.77 14.66
N ASP A 66 0.50 2.89 13.67
CA ASP A 66 0.73 1.45 13.87
C ASP A 66 2.25 1.22 13.96
N ASP A 67 2.89 1.84 14.95
CA ASP A 67 4.28 1.56 15.30
C ASP A 67 4.27 0.38 16.29
N PRO A 68 4.75 -0.81 15.90
CA PRO A 68 4.84 -1.97 16.79
C PRO A 68 5.73 -1.69 18.03
N GLY A 69 6.46 -0.58 18.04
CA GLY A 69 7.22 -0.09 19.18
C GLY A 69 6.40 0.52 20.34
N ILE A 70 5.14 0.94 20.14
CA ILE A 70 4.38 1.71 21.16
C ILE A 70 4.14 0.88 22.43
N ASN A 71 3.89 -0.41 22.29
CA ASN A 71 3.57 -1.28 23.43
C ASN A 71 4.77 -2.07 23.95
N SER A 72 5.93 -2.01 23.29
CA SER A 72 7.13 -2.77 23.70
C SER A 72 7.56 -2.48 25.15
N LYS A 73 7.47 -1.21 25.57
CA LYS A 73 7.79 -0.78 26.94
C LYS A 73 6.78 -1.31 27.96
N GLN A 74 5.50 -1.33 27.60
CA GLN A 74 4.44 -1.86 28.45
C GLN A 74 4.57 -3.37 28.60
N ILE A 75 4.84 -4.09 27.50
CA ILE A 75 5.08 -5.55 27.50
C ILE A 75 6.27 -5.89 28.40
N SER A 76 7.42 -5.22 28.25
CA SER A 76 8.58 -5.45 29.12
C SER A 76 8.30 -5.17 30.59
N THR A 77 7.46 -4.16 30.88
CA THR A 77 7.06 -3.83 32.26
C THR A 77 6.16 -4.92 32.84
N LEU A 78 5.20 -5.43 32.06
CA LEU A 78 4.32 -6.53 32.48
C LEU A 78 5.09 -7.85 32.67
N GLU A 79 6.06 -8.14 31.82
CA GLU A 79 6.94 -9.31 31.96
C GLU A 79 7.77 -9.25 33.25
N LYS A 80 8.38 -8.09 33.54
CA LYS A 80 9.10 -7.89 34.82
C LYS A 80 8.18 -8.01 36.02
N LEU A 81 6.95 -7.51 35.93
CA LEU A 81 5.97 -7.61 37.00
C LEU A 81 5.55 -9.06 37.24
N ARG A 82 5.29 -9.82 36.16
CA ARG A 82 5.03 -11.26 36.18
C ARG A 82 6.15 -11.99 36.92
N ASP A 83 7.39 -11.81 36.48
CA ASP A 83 8.55 -12.56 36.99
C ASP A 83 8.90 -12.23 38.44
N THR A 84 8.58 -11.02 38.89
CA THR A 84 8.88 -10.58 40.25
C THR A 84 7.74 -10.84 41.25
N LEU A 85 6.48 -10.72 40.83
CA LEU A 85 5.34 -10.84 41.73
C LEU A 85 4.77 -12.25 41.81
N LEU A 86 4.75 -13.04 40.73
CA LEU A 86 4.23 -14.41 40.79
C LEU A 86 4.97 -15.26 41.83
N PRO A 87 6.31 -15.30 41.88
CA PRO A 87 7.01 -16.09 42.90
C PRO A 87 6.69 -15.61 44.32
N LYS A 88 6.51 -14.29 44.51
CA LYS A 88 6.17 -13.69 45.81
C LYS A 88 4.72 -13.97 46.24
N LEU A 89 3.82 -14.11 45.28
CA LEU A 89 2.45 -14.57 45.49
C LEU A 89 2.43 -16.06 45.86
N MET A 90 3.13 -16.89 45.10
CA MET A 90 3.18 -18.35 45.30
C MET A 90 3.84 -18.73 46.64
N ASN A 91 4.81 -17.96 47.12
CA ASN A 91 5.44 -18.18 48.43
C ASN A 91 4.77 -17.42 49.58
N GLY A 92 3.61 -16.78 49.32
CA GLY A 92 2.80 -16.10 50.34
C GLY A 92 3.38 -14.79 50.89
N LYS A 93 4.51 -14.29 50.36
CA LYS A 93 5.11 -12.99 50.73
C LYS A 93 4.27 -11.80 50.27
N VAL A 94 3.46 -11.97 49.23
CA VAL A 94 2.52 -10.97 48.72
C VAL A 94 1.13 -11.59 48.72
N ARG A 95 0.13 -10.86 49.23
CA ARG A 95 -1.27 -11.29 49.26
C ARG A 95 -2.13 -10.29 48.51
N ILE A 96 -3.02 -10.78 47.65
CA ILE A 96 -4.03 -9.94 47.00
C ILE A 96 -5.13 -9.70 48.03
N LYS A 97 -5.39 -8.43 48.35
CA LYS A 97 -6.59 -8.04 49.06
C LYS A 97 -7.70 -7.96 48.03
N VAL A 98 -8.67 -8.85 48.12
CA VAL A 98 -9.90 -8.81 47.33
C VAL A 98 -10.89 -7.90 48.03
#